data_AF-A0A1Q3BH76-F1
#
_entry.id   AF-A0A1Q3BH76-F1
#
_cell.length_a   1.000
_cell.length_b   1.000
_cell.length_c   1.000
_cell.angle_alpha   90.00
_cell.angle_beta   90.00
_cell.angle_gamma   90.00
#
_symmetry.space_group_name_H-M   'P 1'
#
loop_
_entity.id
_entity.type
_entity.pdbx_description
1 polymer ?
#
loop_
_entity_poly.entity_id
_entity_poly.type
_entity_poly.pdbx_seq_one_letter_code
_entity_poly.pdbx_strand_id
1 'polypeptide(L)'
;HTSVFIQKIITIAEWGQPPHHYKHFSSSFDIPIYNYFDYIQAWNHAFLFQNIGDRHSWFFCFDKTFNAKQIIPYWLEDWWTFYGPNKDILPPSVEEALYTDESNTEEIPFCLIMISFFIHCNLSWIMYWDDTVEETPRILPTLYRQY
;
A
#
# COMPACT_ATOMS: atom_id res chain seq x y z
N HIS A 1 3.18 -17.29 2.34
CA HIS A 1 3.78 -15.96 2.54
C HIS A 1 4.56 -15.60 1.29
N THR A 2 4.13 -14.54 0.62
CA THR A 2 4.85 -13.94 -0.50
C THR A 2 5.38 -12.58 -0.05
N SER A 3 6.62 -12.25 -0.40
CA SER A 3 7.22 -10.96 -0.04
C SER A 3 7.12 -9.96 -1.17
N VAL A 4 6.91 -8.69 -0.82
CA VAL A 4 6.86 -7.54 -1.73
C VAL A 4 7.90 -6.53 -1.26
N PHE A 5 8.85 -6.23 -2.14
CA PHE A 5 9.86 -5.23 -1.91
C PHE A 5 9.56 -4.00 -2.77
N ILE A 6 9.13 -2.92 -2.14
CA ILE A 6 8.77 -1.68 -2.81
C ILE A 6 10.06 -0.93 -3.14
N GLN A 7 10.46 -0.95 -4.40
CA GLN A 7 11.69 -0.29 -4.86
C GLN A 7 11.49 1.18 -5.19
N LYS A 8 10.32 1.52 -5.75
CA LYS A 8 9.98 2.88 -6.18
C LYS A 8 8.47 3.03 -6.32
N ILE A 9 7.96 4.20 -5.98
CA ILE A 9 6.59 4.61 -6.32
C ILE A 9 6.67 5.66 -7.42
N ILE A 10 6.08 5.40 -8.58
CA ILE A 10 6.11 6.34 -9.69
C ILE A 10 5.09 7.45 -9.43
N THR A 11 5.58 8.69 -9.32
CA THR A 11 4.70 9.88 -9.24
C THR A 11 4.18 10.27 -10.62
N ILE A 12 3.14 11.11 -10.69
CA ILE A 12 2.63 11.63 -11.97
C ILE A 12 3.69 12.45 -12.72
N ALA A 13 4.56 13.16 -11.99
CA ALA A 13 5.66 13.93 -12.58
C ALA A 13 6.74 13.00 -13.19
N GLU A 14 7.03 11.88 -12.53
CA GLU A 14 7.97 10.86 -13.02
C GLU A 14 7.36 9.95 -14.10
N TRP A 15 6.04 9.96 -14.25
CA TRP A 15 5.38 9.18 -15.30
C TRP A 15 5.84 9.60 -16.70
N GLY A 16 6.24 10.86 -16.89
CA GLY A 16 6.92 11.33 -18.11
C GLY A 16 6.02 11.47 -19.35
N GLN A 17 4.70 11.26 -19.22
CA GLN A 17 3.70 11.52 -20.26
C GLN A 17 2.35 11.90 -19.63
N PRO A 18 1.35 12.36 -20.39
CA PRO A 18 0.01 12.58 -19.85
C PRO A 18 -0.55 11.29 -19.20
N PRO A 19 -1.21 11.36 -18.03
CA PRO A 19 -1.59 10.18 -17.24
C PRO A 19 -2.59 9.26 -17.95
N HIS A 20 -3.38 9.79 -18.90
CA HIS A 20 -4.35 9.07 -19.72
C HIS A 20 -3.73 8.45 -20.99
N HIS A 21 -2.49 8.79 -21.31
CA HIS A 21 -1.79 8.16 -22.44
C HIS A 21 -1.28 6.79 -22.03
N TYR A 22 -1.47 5.84 -22.92
CA TYR A 22 -1.00 4.46 -22.75
C TYR A 22 0.51 4.34 -22.96
N LYS A 23 1.13 3.46 -22.18
CA LYS A 23 2.47 2.90 -22.39
C LYS A 23 2.34 1.44 -22.79
N HIS A 24 3.38 0.92 -23.41
CA HIS A 24 3.51 -0.52 -23.63
C HIS A 24 4.37 -1.14 -22.55
N PHE A 25 4.02 -2.35 -22.13
CA PHE A 25 4.90 -3.16 -21.30
C PHE A 25 6.17 -3.54 -22.09
N SER A 26 7.29 -3.67 -21.39
CA SER A 26 8.54 -4.19 -21.98
C SER A 26 8.43 -5.69 -22.32
N SER A 27 7.55 -6.41 -21.63
CA SER A 27 7.27 -7.83 -21.86
C SER A 27 5.95 -8.02 -22.60
N SER A 28 5.80 -9.17 -23.26
CA SER A 28 4.55 -9.57 -23.91
C SER A 28 3.49 -9.92 -22.86
N PHE A 29 2.34 -9.25 -22.94
CA PHE A 29 1.13 -9.53 -22.16
C PHE A 29 -0.09 -9.51 -23.08
N ASP A 30 -1.18 -10.19 -22.67
CA ASP A 30 -2.43 -10.25 -23.44
C ASP A 30 -3.02 -8.85 -23.67
N ILE A 31 -2.97 -8.00 -22.64
CA ILE A 31 -3.26 -6.56 -22.75
C ILE A 31 -1.92 -5.84 -22.70
N PRO A 32 -1.38 -5.38 -23.84
CA PRO A 32 0.00 -4.91 -23.93
C PRO A 32 0.16 -3.44 -23.52
N ILE A 33 -0.92 -2.79 -23.07
CA ILE A 33 -0.95 -1.36 -22.79
C ILE A 33 -1.53 -1.04 -21.41
N TYR A 34 -1.03 0.04 -20.82
CA TYR A 34 -1.48 0.54 -19.53
C TYR A 34 -1.20 2.04 -19.41
N ASN A 35 -2.01 2.78 -18.68
CA ASN A 35 -1.81 4.19 -18.38
C ASN A 35 -1.47 4.38 -16.89
N TYR A 36 -1.37 5.64 -16.44
CA TYR A 36 -1.00 5.91 -15.04
C TYR A 36 -2.08 5.49 -14.04
N PHE A 37 -3.35 5.60 -14.43
CA PHE A 37 -4.47 5.15 -13.61
C PHE A 37 -4.52 3.63 -13.50
N ASP A 38 -4.21 2.90 -14.58
CA ASP A 38 -4.05 1.45 -14.54
C ASP A 38 -2.94 1.03 -13.58
N TYR A 39 -1.82 1.78 -13.55
CA TYR A 39 -0.73 1.57 -12.58
C TYR A 39 -1.21 1.78 -11.12
N ILE A 40 -1.95 2.85 -10.83
CA ILE A 40 -2.53 3.08 -9.49
C ILE A 40 -3.51 1.95 -9.14
N GLN A 41 -4.37 1.57 -10.08
CA GLN A 41 -5.32 0.48 -9.86
C GLN A 41 -4.63 -0.86 -9.64
N ALA A 42 -3.49 -1.13 -10.29
CA ALA A 42 -2.74 -2.35 -10.06
C ALA A 42 -2.30 -2.48 -8.58
N TRP A 43 -1.93 -1.38 -7.91
CA TRP A 43 -1.62 -1.39 -6.47
C TRP A 43 -2.80 -1.84 -5.61
N ASN A 44 -4.02 -1.44 -5.96
CA ASN A 44 -5.24 -1.81 -5.23
C ASN A 44 -5.68 -3.25 -5.45
N HIS A 45 -5.35 -3.85 -6.61
CA HIS A 45 -5.88 -5.17 -6.99
C HIS A 45 -4.85 -6.30 -6.88
N ALA A 46 -3.56 -6.03 -7.11
CA ALA A 46 -2.54 -7.08 -7.20
C ALA A 46 -2.43 -7.91 -5.91
N PHE A 47 -2.62 -7.27 -4.76
CA PHE A 47 -2.46 -7.90 -3.46
C PHE A 47 -3.77 -8.48 -2.90
N LEU A 48 -4.85 -8.44 -3.68
CA LEU A 48 -6.12 -9.11 -3.39
C LEU A 48 -6.15 -10.56 -3.89
N PHE A 49 -5.02 -11.09 -4.33
CA PHE A 49 -4.93 -12.50 -4.69
C PHE A 49 -5.06 -13.40 -3.46
N GLN A 50 -6.01 -14.34 -3.51
CA GLN A 50 -6.14 -15.44 -2.54
C GLN A 50 -5.61 -16.74 -3.13
N ASN A 51 -5.05 -17.58 -2.25
CA ASN A 51 -4.74 -18.96 -2.60
C ASN A 51 -5.99 -19.84 -2.43
N ILE A 52 -5.93 -21.10 -2.87
CA ILE A 52 -7.06 -22.06 -2.78
C ILE A 52 -7.59 -22.24 -1.33
N GLY A 53 -6.79 -21.89 -0.32
CA GLY A 53 -7.17 -21.99 1.08
C GLY A 53 -7.58 -20.67 1.74
N ASP A 54 -7.80 -19.60 0.96
CA ASP A 54 -8.21 -18.26 1.41
C ASP A 54 -7.36 -17.70 2.58
N ARG A 55 -6.06 -18.01 2.57
CA ARG A 55 -5.12 -17.67 3.66
C ARG A 55 -3.87 -17.01 3.13
N HIS A 56 -3.99 -16.21 2.07
CA HIS A 56 -2.83 -15.52 1.54
C HIS A 56 -2.47 -14.32 2.43
N SER A 57 -1.17 -14.12 2.63
CA SER A 57 -0.63 -12.94 3.29
C SER A 57 0.62 -12.47 2.57
N TRP A 58 0.76 -11.15 2.56
CA TRP A 58 1.84 -10.41 1.91
C TRP A 58 2.74 -9.79 2.96
N PHE A 59 4.03 -9.99 2.82
CA PHE A 59 5.01 -9.31 3.66
C PHE A 59 5.64 -8.18 2.87
N PHE A 60 5.29 -6.96 3.25
CA PHE A 60 5.74 -5.74 2.62
C PHE A 60 6.97 -5.18 3.32
N CYS A 61 7.86 -4.63 2.51
CA CYS A 61 9.01 -3.86 2.97
C CYS A 61 9.36 -2.84 1.89
N PHE A 62 9.74 -1.63 2.28
CA PHE A 62 10.44 -0.74 1.36
C PHE A 62 11.85 -1.28 1.14
N ASP A 63 12.26 -1.44 -0.12
CA ASP A 63 13.61 -1.94 -0.40
C ASP A 63 14.65 -0.97 0.18
N LYS A 64 15.81 -1.47 0.60
CA LYS A 64 16.93 -0.65 1.05
C LYS A 64 17.39 0.39 0.02
N THR A 65 17.09 0.19 -1.27
CA THR A 65 17.37 1.14 -2.34
C THR A 65 16.26 2.18 -2.54
N PHE A 66 15.17 2.09 -1.78
CA PHE A 66 14.08 3.06 -1.84
C PHE A 66 14.58 4.45 -1.44
N ASN A 67 14.23 5.46 -2.22
CA ASN A 67 14.62 6.83 -1.93
C ASN A 67 13.77 7.37 -0.77
N ALA A 68 14.34 7.45 0.43
CA ALA A 68 13.66 7.99 1.61
C ALA A 68 13.19 9.45 1.47
N LYS A 69 13.76 10.21 0.53
CA LYS A 69 13.36 11.60 0.25
C LYS A 69 12.31 11.71 -0.86
N GLN A 70 11.79 10.59 -1.34
CA GLN A 70 10.80 10.60 -2.41
C GLN A 70 9.50 11.26 -1.93
N ILE A 71 8.92 12.11 -2.79
CA ILE A 71 7.58 12.64 -2.55
C ILE A 71 6.57 11.50 -2.64
N ILE A 72 5.77 11.34 -1.60
CA ILE A 72 4.71 10.35 -1.52
C ILE A 72 3.46 10.89 -2.24
N PRO A 73 2.92 10.20 -3.25
CA PRO A 73 1.66 10.59 -3.88
C PRO A 73 0.46 10.43 -2.93
N TYR A 74 -0.52 11.32 -3.04
CA TYR A 74 -1.79 11.21 -2.29
C TYR A 74 -2.51 9.87 -2.45
N TRP A 75 -2.50 9.28 -3.65
CA TRP A 75 -3.13 7.97 -3.83
C TRP A 75 -2.43 6.85 -3.04
N LEU A 76 -1.13 6.99 -2.73
CA LEU A 76 -0.40 6.02 -1.90
C LEU A 76 -0.76 6.21 -0.43
N GLU A 77 -1.00 7.45 -0.01
CA GLU A 77 -1.56 7.76 1.31
C GLU A 77 -2.91 7.05 1.48
N ASP A 78 -3.82 7.19 0.52
CA ASP A 78 -5.10 6.48 0.51
C ASP A 78 -4.90 4.96 0.54
N TRP A 79 -4.01 4.41 -0.30
CA TRP A 79 -3.68 2.99 -0.30
C TRP A 79 -3.18 2.52 1.07
N TRP A 80 -2.33 3.31 1.73
CA TRP A 80 -1.80 2.99 3.05
C TRP A 80 -2.89 2.91 4.12
N THR A 81 -3.97 3.70 4.02
CA THR A 81 -5.07 3.60 4.98
C THR A 81 -5.78 2.23 4.97
N PHE A 82 -5.70 1.48 3.85
CA PHE A 82 -6.30 0.16 3.73
C PHE A 82 -5.29 -0.98 3.90
N TYR A 83 -4.07 -0.81 3.40
CA TYR A 83 -3.08 -1.90 3.30
C TYR A 83 -1.82 -1.68 4.16
N GLY A 84 -1.69 -0.48 4.73
CA GLY A 84 -0.64 -0.14 5.67
C GLY A 84 -0.94 -0.67 7.08
N PRO A 85 0.08 -0.81 7.92
CA PRO A 85 -0.07 -1.19 9.31
C PRO A 85 -0.73 -0.09 10.15
N ASN A 86 -1.58 -0.45 11.11
CA ASN A 86 -2.06 0.45 12.15
C ASN A 86 -0.94 0.73 13.18
N LYS A 87 -0.85 1.95 13.74
CA LYS A 87 0.05 2.31 14.83
C LYS A 87 0.03 1.32 16.00
N ASP A 88 -1.11 0.70 16.29
CA ASP A 88 -1.28 -0.20 17.44
C ASP A 88 -0.48 -1.51 17.31
N ILE A 89 0.07 -1.81 16.11
CA ILE A 89 0.95 -2.96 15.93
C ILE A 89 2.39 -2.68 16.36
N LEU A 90 2.76 -1.40 16.51
CA LEU A 90 4.11 -1.00 16.84
C LEU A 90 4.42 -1.37 18.30
N PRO A 91 5.58 -1.97 18.59
CA PRO A 91 6.04 -2.13 19.97
C PRO A 91 6.16 -0.76 20.66
N PRO A 92 5.94 -0.63 21.98
CA PRO A 92 5.96 0.65 22.68
C PRO A 92 7.22 1.48 22.42
N SER A 93 8.40 0.83 22.39
CA SER A 93 9.68 1.50 22.08
C SER A 93 9.75 2.12 20.68
N VAL A 94 9.02 1.57 19.71
CA VAL A 94 8.95 2.06 18.33
C VAL A 94 7.90 3.16 18.21
N GLU A 95 6.80 3.04 18.96
CA GLU A 95 5.75 4.06 19.05
C GLU A 95 6.28 5.37 19.67
N GLU A 96 7.11 5.29 20.72
CA GLU A 96 7.79 6.46 21.30
C GLU A 96 8.69 7.19 20.28
N ALA A 97 9.36 6.44 19.41
CA ALA A 97 10.18 7.00 18.33
C ALA A 97 9.30 7.68 17.26
N LEU A 98 8.15 7.10 16.93
CA LEU A 98 7.18 7.70 16.01
C LEU A 98 6.65 9.04 16.54
N TYR A 99 6.29 9.11 17.82
CA TYR A 99 5.81 10.36 18.44
C TYR A 99 6.88 11.46 18.49
N THR A 100 8.14 11.07 18.70
CA THR A 100 9.26 12.01 18.63
C THR A 100 9.37 12.59 17.21
N ASP A 101 9.21 11.77 16.18
CA ASP A 101 9.23 12.20 14.78
C ASP A 101 8.02 13.11 14.45
N GLU A 102 6.82 12.73 14.89
CA GLU A 102 5.57 13.51 14.72
C GLU A 102 5.65 14.90 15.35
N SER A 103 6.23 15.01 16.55
CA SER A 103 6.36 16.29 17.27
C SER A 103 7.24 17.32 16.55
N ASN A 104 8.06 16.89 15.58
CA ASN A 104 8.88 17.78 14.75
C ASN A 104 8.16 18.21 13.45
N THR A 105 6.94 17.75 13.19
CA THR A 105 6.22 17.94 11.93
C THR A 105 4.78 18.44 12.16
N GLU A 106 4.61 19.72 12.53
CA GLU A 106 3.32 20.27 13.00
C GLU A 106 2.18 20.35 11.96
N GLU A 107 2.33 19.91 10.71
CA GLU A 107 1.28 20.07 9.67
C GLU A 107 1.08 18.86 8.74
N ILE A 108 1.68 17.70 9.03
CA ILE A 108 1.66 16.53 8.13
C ILE A 108 0.57 15.52 8.57
N PRO A 109 -0.28 15.01 7.65
CA PRO A 109 -1.18 13.90 7.93
C PRO A 109 -0.48 12.69 8.59
N PHE A 110 -1.07 12.12 9.64
CA PHE A 110 -0.47 11.02 10.41
C PHE A 110 -0.09 9.79 9.57
N CYS A 111 -0.88 9.45 8.57
CA CYS A 111 -0.57 8.40 7.59
C CYS A 111 0.76 8.66 6.84
N LEU A 112 1.04 9.90 6.45
CA LEU A 112 2.30 10.28 5.81
C LEU A 112 3.48 10.22 6.79
N ILE A 113 3.24 10.52 8.07
CA ILE A 113 4.23 10.32 9.14
C ILE A 113 4.55 8.83 9.28
N MET A 114 3.53 7.96 9.33
CA MET A 114 3.76 6.50 9.38
C MET A 114 4.48 5.97 8.15
N ILE A 115 4.08 6.37 6.93
CA ILE A 115 4.78 5.96 5.70
C ILE A 115 6.25 6.37 5.77
N SER A 116 6.52 7.63 6.14
CA SER A 116 7.88 8.17 6.24
C SER A 116 8.69 7.43 7.29
N PHE A 117 8.11 7.17 8.46
CA PHE A 117 8.73 6.40 9.52
C PHE A 117 9.07 4.97 9.09
N PHE A 118 8.15 4.27 8.42
CA PHE A 118 8.39 2.92 7.91
C PHE A 118 9.50 2.88 6.86
N ILE A 119 9.60 3.91 6.02
CA ILE A 119 10.69 4.05 5.05
C ILE A 119 12.02 4.33 5.77
N HIS A 120 12.06 5.31 6.69
CA HIS A 120 13.26 5.71 7.41
C HIS A 120 13.83 4.61 8.29
N CYS A 121 12.97 3.89 9.01
CA CYS A 121 13.35 2.80 9.89
C CYS A 121 13.47 1.45 9.16
N ASN A 122 13.22 1.41 7.84
CA ASN A 122 13.23 0.19 7.03
C ASN A 122 12.35 -0.93 7.64
N LEU A 123 11.17 -0.53 8.11
CA LEU A 123 10.24 -1.44 8.77
C LEU A 123 9.47 -2.25 7.73
N SER A 124 9.20 -3.50 8.09
CA SER A 124 8.36 -4.40 7.31
C SER A 124 7.03 -4.61 8.01
N TRP A 125 5.99 -4.93 7.25
CA TRP A 125 4.68 -5.28 7.80
C TRP A 125 4.05 -6.43 7.05
N ILE A 126 3.09 -7.10 7.70
CA ILE A 126 2.29 -8.15 7.08
C ILE A 126 0.93 -7.54 6.76
N MET A 127 0.55 -7.61 5.49
CA MET A 127 -0.82 -7.35 5.04
C MET A 127 -1.50 -8.69 4.79
N TYR A 128 -2.66 -8.85 5.40
CA TYR A 128 -3.59 -9.94 5.12
C TYR A 128 -5.00 -9.37 5.17
N TRP A 129 -5.96 -10.12 4.65
CA TRP A 129 -7.36 -9.79 4.76
C TRP A 129 -8.18 -11.07 4.84
N ASP A 130 -9.35 -10.99 5.46
CA ASP A 130 -10.29 -12.09 5.60
C ASP A 130 -11.68 -11.64 5.12
N ASP A 131 -12.54 -12.61 4.81
CA ASP A 131 -13.92 -12.36 4.40
C ASP A 131 -14.85 -12.49 5.61
N THR A 132 -15.68 -11.48 5.81
CA THR A 132 -16.76 -11.49 6.80
C THR A 132 -18.10 -11.48 6.10
N VAL A 133 -19.02 -12.33 6.55
CA VAL A 133 -20.38 -12.38 6.03
C VAL A 133 -21.28 -11.61 6.97
N GLU A 134 -21.88 -10.52 6.49
CA GLU A 134 -22.96 -9.85 7.21
C GLU A 134 -24.29 -10.48 6.80
N GLU A 135 -24.96 -11.10 7.76
CA GLU A 135 -26.30 -11.64 7.58
C GLU A 135 -27.33 -10.70 8.20
N THR A 136 -27.94 -9.85 7.36
CA THR A 136 -29.06 -9.01 7.80
C THR A 136 -30.38 -9.73 7.52
N PRO A 137 -31.29 -9.87 8.51
CA PRO A 137 -32.59 -10.47 8.26
C PRO A 137 -33.34 -9.67 7.18
N ARG A 138 -33.67 -10.33 6.05
CA ARG A 138 -34.37 -9.82 4.85
C ARG A 138 -33.51 -9.23 3.72
N ILE A 139 -32.18 -9.33 3.78
CA ILE A 139 -31.29 -8.96 2.67
C ILE A 139 -30.43 -10.18 2.30
N LEU A 140 -29.99 -10.26 1.05
CA LEU A 140 -29.00 -11.26 0.64
C LEU A 140 -27.71 -11.06 1.45
N PRO A 141 -27.04 -12.13 1.91
CA PRO A 141 -25.78 -12.01 2.62
C PRO A 141 -24.76 -11.22 1.79
N THR A 142 -24.10 -10.26 2.43
CA THR A 142 -23.06 -9.47 1.78
C THR A 142 -21.71 -9.89 2.35
N LEU A 143 -20.77 -10.19 1.45
CA LEU A 143 -19.38 -10.45 1.80
C LEU A 143 -18.65 -9.11 1.92
N TYR A 144 -18.03 -8.88 3.06
CA TYR A 144 -17.18 -7.72 3.33
C TYR A 144 -15.76 -8.18 3.60
N ARG A 145 -14.81 -7.43 3.07
CA ARG A 145 -13.42 -7.65 3.39
C ARG A 145 -13.06 -6.95 4.69
N GLN A 146 -12.42 -7.67 5.58
CA GLN A 146 -11.81 -7.15 6.79
C GLN A 146 -10.28 -7.13 6.61
N TYR A 147 -9.68 -5.96 6.81
CA TYR A 147 -8.23 -5.72 6.76
C TYR A 147 -7.65 -5.61 8.17
#